data_AF-A0A9N7Y6Q6-F1
#
_entry.id   AF-A0A9N7Y6Q6-F1
#
_cell.length_a   1.000
_cell.length_b   1.000
_cell.length_c   1.000
_cell.angle_alpha   90.00
_cell.angle_beta   90.00
_cell.angle_gamma   90.00
#
_symmetry.space_group_name_H-M   'P 1'
#
loop_
_entity.id
_entity.type
_entity.pdbx_description
1 polymer ?
#
loop_
_entity_poly.entity_id
_entity_poly.type
_entity_poly.pdbx_seq_one_letter_code
_entity_poly.pdbx_strand_id
1 'polypeptide(L)' 'MWDGGRSFIADDKEAGVFNVTMTSVRYRDEDVYWCVIRQLGGDIKTRVQLKVSDTVTEVTPTDATMALNHD' A
#
# COMPACT_ATOMS: atom_id res chain seq x y z
N MET A 1 10.98 -15.45 0.15
CA MET A 1 9.70 -14.92 -0.38
C MET A 1 8.64 -15.20 0.68
N TRP A 2 8.17 -14.19 1.40
CA TRP A 2 7.08 -14.34 2.38
C TRP A 2 5.84 -13.61 1.83
N ASP A 3 4.66 -14.21 2.04
CA ASP A 3 3.37 -13.83 1.43
C ASP A 3 3.32 -13.88 -0.11
N GLY A 4 3.26 -15.10 -0.67
CA GLY A 4 2.68 -15.34 -2.00
C GLY A 4 3.24 -14.53 -3.18
N GLY A 5 4.41 -13.89 -3.05
CA GLY A 5 4.98 -12.99 -4.06
C GLY A 5 4.41 -11.56 -4.09
N ARG A 6 3.56 -11.16 -3.12
CA ARG A 6 3.00 -9.80 -3.07
C ARG A 6 3.96 -8.75 -2.50
N SER A 7 5.00 -9.20 -1.80
CA SER A 7 6.07 -8.35 -1.26
C SER A 7 7.44 -8.73 -1.81
N PHE A 8 8.24 -7.72 -2.12
CA PHE A 8 9.59 -7.87 -2.66
C PHE A 8 10.55 -6.89 -1.98
N ILE A 9 11.80 -7.32 -1.78
CA ILE A 9 12.87 -6.48 -1.25
C ILE A 9 14.01 -6.45 -2.28
N ALA A 10 14.39 -5.25 -2.70
CA ALA A 10 15.58 -4.99 -3.50
C ALA A 10 16.62 -4.28 -2.64
N ASP A 11 17.86 -4.75 -2.61
CA ASP A 11 18.96 -4.16 -1.85
C ASP A 11 20.00 -3.55 -2.81
N ASP A 12 20.05 -2.23 -2.86
CA ASP A 12 21.07 -1.47 -3.60
C ASP A 12 22.17 -1.04 -2.63
N LYS A 13 23.24 -1.82 -2.61
CA LYS A 13 24.37 -1.62 -1.70
C LYS A 13 25.26 -0.46 -2.08
N GLU A 14 25.29 -0.07 -3.35
CA GLU A 14 26.09 1.07 -3.81
C GLU A 14 25.43 2.38 -3.38
N ALA A 15 24.11 2.47 -3.50
CA ALA A 15 23.33 3.58 -2.99
C ALA A 15 23.13 3.53 -1.46
N GLY A 16 23.32 2.37 -0.84
CA GLY A 16 23.06 2.14 0.59
C GLY A 16 21.56 2.15 0.93
N VAL A 17 20.71 1.73 -0.01
CA VAL A 17 19.25 1.77 0.10
C VAL A 17 18.67 0.39 -0.19
N PHE A 18 17.80 -0.09 0.69
CA PHE A 18 16.93 -1.21 0.37
C PHE A 18 15.48 -0.73 0.18
N ASN A 19 14.86 -1.18 -0.90
CA ASN A 19 13.49 -0.87 -1.25
C ASN A 19 12.59 -2.05 -0.91
N VAL A 20 11.48 -1.77 -0.22
CA VAL A 20 10.41 -2.73 0.03
C VAL A 20 9.22 -2.37 -0.85
N THR A 21 8.84 -3.26 -1.74
CA THR A 21 7.69 -3.09 -2.64
C THR A 21 6.58 -4.03 -2.20
N MET A 22 5.39 -3.48 -1.96
CA MET A 22 4.16 -4.24 -1.68
C MET A 22 3.16 -4.01 -2.81
N THR A 23 2.57 -5.08 -3.34
CA THR A 23 1.61 -5.05 -4.46
C THR A 23 0.28 -5.64 -4.03
N SER A 24 -0.81 -5.22 -4.70
CA SER A 24 -2.16 -5.68 -4.37
C SER A 24 -2.48 -5.54 -2.88
N VAL A 25 -2.18 -4.37 -2.31
CA VAL A 25 -2.41 -4.03 -0.92
C VAL A 25 -3.92 -4.08 -0.61
N ARG A 26 -4.27 -4.68 0.53
CA ARG A 26 -5.65 -4.88 0.99
C ARG A 26 -5.84 -4.24 2.35
N TYR A 27 -7.09 -4.01 2.75
CA TYR A 27 -7.41 -3.53 4.10
C TYR A 27 -6.79 -4.34 5.23
N ARG A 28 -6.64 -5.66 5.07
CA ARG A 28 -5.97 -6.52 6.08
C ARG A 28 -4.46 -6.35 6.16
N ASP A 29 -3.86 -5.71 5.16
CA ASP A 29 -2.43 -5.41 5.16
C ASP A 29 -2.14 -4.10 5.93
N GLU A 30 -3.16 -3.32 6.35
CA GLU A 30 -2.99 -2.13 7.19
C GLU A 30 -2.42 -2.50 8.56
N ASP A 31 -1.23 -1.97 8.85
CA ASP A 31 -0.54 -2.14 10.12
C ASP A 31 0.67 -1.18 10.22
N VAL A 32 1.40 -1.30 11.32
CA VAL A 32 2.72 -0.73 11.52
C VAL A 32 3.80 -1.69 11.02
N TYR A 33 4.51 -1.26 10.00
CA TYR A 33 5.68 -1.93 9.45
C TYR A 33 6.97 -1.35 10.05
N TRP A 34 8.03 -2.16 10.00
CA TRP A 34 9.35 -1.78 10.48
C TRP A 34 10.40 -2.07 9.41
N CYS A 35 11.09 -1.03 8.97
CA CYS A 35 12.32 -1.17 8.21
C CYS A 35 13.45 -1.45 9.20
N VAL A 36 14.07 -2.62 9.12
CA VAL A 36 15.06 -3.08 10.11
C VAL A 36 16.38 -3.42 9.43
N ILE A 37 17.46 -2.84 9.92
CA ILE A 37 18.83 -3.25 9.60
C ILE A 37 19.40 -3.96 10.82
N ARG A 38 19.67 -5.25 10.69
CA ARG A 38 20.30 -6.05 11.76
C ARG A 38 21.78 -5.75 11.81
N GLN A 39 22.29 -5.40 12.99
CA GLN A 39 23.70 -5.15 13.24
C GLN A 39 24.14 -5.78 14.56
N LEU A 40 25.44 -6.03 14.70
CA LEU A 40 26.01 -6.44 15.98
C LEU A 40 25.88 -5.27 16.98
N GLY A 41 25.31 -5.54 18.15
CA GLY A 41 25.11 -4.54 19.20
C GLY A 41 23.77 -3.80 19.16
N GLY A 42 22.93 -4.03 18.14
CA GLY A 42 21.57 -3.51 18.11
C GLY A 42 21.00 -3.36 16.71
N ASP A 43 19.68 -3.50 16.59
CA ASP A 43 18.96 -3.26 15.34
C ASP A 43 18.66 -1.77 15.17
N ILE A 44 18.89 -1.25 13.95
CA ILE A 44 18.38 0.07 13.55
C ILE A 44 16.97 -0.15 12.98
N LYS A 45 15.98 0.58 13.50
CA LYS A 45 14.57 0.40 13.14
C LYS A 45 13.91 1.73 12.79
N THR A 46 13.17 1.74 11.69
CA THR A 46 12.31 2.85 11.28
C THR A 46 10.86 2.37 11.19
N ARG A 47 9.96 3.07 11.87
CA ARG A 47 8.52 2.77 11.88
C ARG A 47 7.84 3.36 10.66
N VAL A 48 7.01 2.58 9.97
CA VAL A 48 6.17 3.02 8.86
C VAL A 48 4.73 2.60 9.16
N GLN A 49 3.78 3.53 9.12
CA GLN A 49 2.36 3.21 9.28
C GLN A 49 1.72 3.10 7.89
N LEU A 50 1.30 1.90 7.52
CA LEU A 50 0.54 1.66 6.29
C LEU A 50 -0.94 1.82 6.61
N LYS A 51 -1.59 2.80 5.98
CA LYS A 51 -3.04 2.96 6.00
C LYS A 51 -3.60 2.61 4.62
N VAL A 52 -4.71 1.90 4.59
CA VAL A 52 -5.36 1.47 3.36
C VAL A 52 -6.79 1.99 3.37
N SER A 53 -7.17 2.69 2.32
CA SER A 53 -8.51 3.20 2.11
C SER A 53 -8.94 2.96 0.68
N ASP A 54 -10.24 2.83 0.46
CA ASP A 54 -10.78 2.82 -0.90
C ASP A 54 -10.43 4.13 -1.61
N THR A 55 -10.20 4.02 -2.91
CA THR A 55 -10.17 5.19 -3.77
C THR A 55 -11.58 5.74 -3.84
N VAL A 56 -11.78 6.97 -3.35
CA VAL A 56 -13.02 7.69 -3.60
C VAL A 56 -13.05 8.05 -5.08
N THR A 57 -13.69 7.21 -5.88
CA THR A 57 -14.12 7.61 -7.21
C THR A 57 -15.35 8.47 -7.00
N GLU A 58 -15.18 9.79 -7.02
CA GLU A 58 -16.29 10.73 -7.03
C GLU A 58 -17.06 10.52 -8.34
N VAL A 59 -18.03 9.60 -8.33
CA VAL A 59 -18.99 9.46 -9.41
C VAL A 59 -19.96 10.61 -9.28
N THR A 60 -19.70 11.69 -10.01
CA THR A 60 -20.71 12.71 -10.26
C THR A 60 -21.97 12.00 -10.76
N PRO A 61 -23.13 12.12 -10.08
CA PRO A 61 -24.37 11.65 -10.64
C PRO A 61 -24.67 12.49 -11.90
N THR A 62 -24.51 11.90 -13.09
CA THR A 62 -25.23 12.40 -14.26
C THR A 62 -26.68 12.03 -14.00
N ASP A 63 -27.40 13.01 -13.47
CA ASP A 63 -28.81 12.97 -13.12
C ASP A 63 -29.61 12.34 -14.28
N ALA A 64 -30.11 11.13 -14.06
CA ALA A 64 -31.11 10.52 -14.93
C ALA A 64 -32.42 11.26 -14.66
N THR A 65 -32.60 12.42 -15.31
CA THR A 65 -33.91 13.05 -15.33
C THR A 65 -34.84 12.11 -16.08
N MET A 66 -35.75 11.51 -15.31
CA MET A 66 -36.96 10.86 -15.78
C MET A 66 -37.64 11.78 -16.81
N ALA A 67 -37.41 11.51 -18.09
CA ALA A 67 -38.15 12.08 -19.21
C ALA A 67 -38.41 10.92 -20.16
N LEU A 68 -39.50 10.19 -19.92
CA LEU A 68 -40.36 9.50 -20.88
C LEU A 68 -41.44 8.74 -20.07
N ASN A 69 -42.24 9.50 -19.35
CA ASN A 69 -43.60 9.13 -18.98
C ASN A 69 -44.52 10.29 -19.38
N HIS A 70 -44.86 10.34 -20.67
CA HIS A 70 -46.10 10.96 -21.15
C HIS A 70 -46.54 10.24 -22.44
N ASP A 71 -47.75 9.67 -22.37
CA ASP A 71 -48.62 9.05 -23.39
C ASP A 71 -48.25 7.67 -23.97
#